data_AF-A0A2C9V5S1-F1
#
_entry.id   AF-A0A2C9V5S1-F1
#
_cell.length_a   1.000
_cell.length_b   1.000
_cell.length_c   1.000
_cell.angle_alpha   90.00
_cell.angle_beta   90.00
_cell.angle_gamma   90.00
#
_symmetry.space_group_name_H-M   'P 1'
#
loop_
_entity.id
_entity.type
_entity.pdbx_description
1 polymer ?
#
loop_
_entity_poly.entity_id
_entity_poly.type
_entity_poly.pdbx_seq_one_letter_code
_entity_poly.pdbx_strand_id
1 'polypeptide(L)'
;MVQVELWNCRQMTSLPPLGLLKSLKKLRIGDMRGVKEVGVEFYEDDSCFSCLEELEIRNMREWEQWAWSNGLGEDSVPKFPKLHQLQIRNCPKLVGKLPTFLPSLENLFIVDCPLLVELPKVLPSLTRLHFTKCLEAILRSVTNSTSLTSLKYLVIGLCDELVSLVDGEPGLLPCNLEVLNIYGCPNLKELPSGLKDLKSLKDLTIKGLPPSRGFAAQLDSSSYYEL
;
A
#
# COMPACT_ATOMS: atom_id res chain seq x y z
N MET A 1 24.18 11.98 -4.65
CA MET A 1 22.92 11.27 -4.29
C MET A 1 22.98 11.00 -2.79
N VAL A 2 22.01 11.46 -2.00
CA VAL A 2 22.03 11.31 -0.54
C VAL A 2 21.05 10.21 -0.14
N GLN A 3 21.57 9.19 0.56
CA GLN A 3 20.80 8.05 1.06
C GLN A 3 21.14 7.84 2.53
N VAL A 4 20.13 7.51 3.32
CA VAL A 4 20.28 7.17 4.74
C VAL A 4 19.62 5.82 4.98
N GLU A 5 20.34 4.96 5.69
CA GLU A 5 19.84 3.66 6.14
C GLU A 5 19.99 3.56 7.66
N LEU A 6 18.87 3.39 8.36
CA LEU A 6 18.84 3.12 9.79
C LEU A 6 18.40 1.67 9.99
N TRP A 7 19.35 0.82 10.35
CA TRP A 7 19.17 -0.63 10.37
C TRP A 7 19.63 -1.20 11.71
N ASN A 8 18.84 -2.14 12.24
CA ASN A 8 19.16 -2.89 13.46
C ASN A 8 19.35 -1.99 14.71
N CYS A 9 18.70 -0.82 14.73
CA CYS A 9 18.72 0.11 15.86
C CYS A 9 17.74 -0.34 16.97
N ARG A 10 17.98 -1.50 17.57
CA ARG A 10 17.00 -2.19 18.44
C ARG A 10 16.66 -1.46 19.74
N GLN A 11 17.55 -0.59 20.23
CA GLN A 11 17.36 0.19 21.46
C GLN A 11 16.65 1.53 21.22
N MET A 12 16.42 1.88 19.96
CA MET A 12 15.80 3.14 19.59
C MET A 12 14.29 3.09 19.83
N THR A 13 13.78 4.10 20.55
CA THR A 13 12.36 4.25 20.90
C THR A 13 11.65 5.34 20.10
N SER A 14 12.41 6.22 19.44
CA SER A 14 11.91 7.27 18.54
C SER A 14 12.85 7.44 17.36
N LEU A 15 12.33 7.86 16.20
CA LEU A 15 13.17 8.13 15.04
C LEU A 15 13.92 9.47 15.20
N PRO A 16 15.15 9.58 14.67
CA PRO A 16 15.84 10.86 14.61
C PRO A 16 15.13 11.82 13.64
N PRO A 17 15.36 13.13 13.76
CA PRO A 17 14.76 14.17 12.92
C PRO A 17 15.33 14.18 11.50
N LEU A 18 14.99 13.17 10.71
CA LEU A 18 15.51 13.01 9.34
C LEU A 18 14.92 14.03 8.35
N GLY A 19 13.82 14.69 8.71
CA GLY A 19 13.23 15.77 7.92
C GLY A 19 14.17 16.95 7.67
N LEU A 20 15.19 17.16 8.52
CA LEU A 20 16.24 18.17 8.35
C LEU A 20 17.14 17.91 7.14
N LEU A 21 17.19 16.67 6.65
CA LEU A 21 18.03 16.27 5.53
C LEU A 21 17.36 16.63 4.19
N LYS A 22 17.32 17.92 3.85
CA LYS A 22 16.59 18.44 2.66
C LYS A 22 17.07 17.87 1.31
N SER A 23 18.28 17.34 1.25
CA SER A 23 18.84 16.69 0.05
C SER A 23 18.64 15.17 0.01
N LEU A 24 18.00 14.57 1.03
CA LEU A 24 17.78 13.14 1.14
C LEU A 24 16.86 12.65 0.01
N LYS A 25 17.34 11.67 -0.76
CA LYS A 25 16.58 11.04 -1.86
C LYS A 25 16.06 9.66 -1.49
N LYS A 26 16.81 8.91 -0.67
CA LYS A 26 16.45 7.54 -0.29
C LYS A 26 16.56 7.35 1.20
N LEU A 27 15.51 6.83 1.82
CA LEU A 27 15.48 6.55 3.24
C LEU A 27 15.02 5.11 3.47
N ARG A 28 15.84 4.34 4.16
CA ARG A 28 15.50 2.99 4.61
C ARG A 28 15.57 2.91 6.12
N ILE A 29 14.50 2.46 6.74
CA ILE A 29 14.38 2.31 8.19
C ILE A 29 13.97 0.87 8.46
N GLY A 30 14.67 0.18 9.35
CA GLY A 30 14.19 -1.12 9.79
C GLY A 30 14.92 -1.78 10.95
N ASP A 31 14.32 -2.88 11.39
CA ASP A 31 14.75 -3.66 12.56
C ASP A 31 14.84 -2.82 13.86
N MET A 32 13.94 -1.87 14.04
CA MET A 32 13.79 -1.12 15.30
C MET A 32 12.67 -1.72 16.15
N ARG A 33 12.98 -2.06 17.40
CA ARG A 33 12.07 -2.79 18.30
C ARG A 33 11.37 -1.90 19.32
N GLY A 34 11.84 -0.69 19.56
CA GLY A 34 11.26 0.23 20.54
C GLY A 34 10.37 1.32 19.94
N VAL A 35 10.45 1.55 18.63
CA VAL A 35 9.71 2.63 17.96
C VAL A 35 8.25 2.23 17.82
N LYS A 36 7.39 2.92 18.57
CA LYS A 36 5.93 2.73 18.55
C LYS A 36 5.20 3.72 17.66
N GLU A 37 5.78 4.89 17.48
CA GLU A 37 5.21 5.96 16.70
C GLU A 37 6.28 6.54 15.77
N VAL A 38 5.90 6.82 14.53
CA VAL A 38 6.65 7.74 13.67
C VAL A 38 6.00 9.09 13.85
N GLY A 39 6.48 9.83 14.84
CA GLY A 39 5.86 11.07 15.29
C GLY A 39 6.35 12.29 14.52
N VAL A 40 5.86 13.46 14.95
CA VAL A 40 6.17 14.77 14.35
C VAL A 40 7.65 15.12 14.44
N GLU A 41 8.39 14.55 15.39
CA GLU A 41 9.84 14.68 15.54
C GLU A 41 10.60 14.19 14.31
N PHE A 42 9.99 13.32 13.50
CA PHE A 42 10.58 12.85 12.26
C PHE A 42 10.65 13.94 11.18
N TYR A 43 9.75 14.92 11.24
CA TYR A 43 9.52 15.90 10.17
C TYR A 43 10.18 17.26 10.42
N GLU A 44 10.29 17.72 11.67
CA GLU A 44 10.86 19.02 12.13
C GLU A 44 10.23 20.30 11.52
N ASP A 45 10.02 20.39 10.21
CA ASP A 45 9.39 21.53 9.53
C ASP A 45 8.39 21.11 8.43
N ASP A 46 7.70 22.09 7.82
CA ASP A 46 6.73 21.86 6.73
C ASP A 46 7.37 21.65 5.34
N SER A 47 8.67 21.88 5.22
CA SER A 47 9.46 21.74 3.99
C SER A 47 10.32 20.46 3.94
N CYS A 48 10.17 19.59 4.93
CA CYS A 48 10.95 18.37 5.05
C CYS A 48 10.71 17.40 3.88
N PHE A 49 11.70 16.52 3.64
CA PHE A 49 11.66 15.48 2.61
C PHE A 49 11.29 15.99 1.19
N SER A 50 11.56 17.25 0.87
CA SER A 50 11.27 17.87 -0.43
C SER A 50 11.98 17.21 -1.64
N CYS A 51 13.02 16.41 -1.39
CA CYS A 51 13.74 15.62 -2.39
C CYS A 51 13.61 14.11 -2.20
N LEU A 52 12.82 13.63 -1.23
CA LEU A 52 12.73 12.20 -0.95
C LEU A 52 11.97 11.49 -2.07
N GLU A 53 12.63 10.54 -2.72
CA GLU A 53 12.15 9.78 -3.87
C GLU A 53 11.72 8.37 -3.46
N GLU A 54 12.43 7.74 -2.51
CA GLU A 54 12.17 6.39 -2.03
C GLU A 54 12.16 6.32 -0.51
N LEU A 55 11.10 5.74 0.05
CA LEU A 55 10.95 5.44 1.48
C LEU A 55 10.65 3.96 1.69
N GLU A 56 11.48 3.28 2.47
CA GLU A 56 11.27 1.90 2.89
C GLU A 56 11.26 1.85 4.43
N ILE A 57 10.17 1.35 5.01
CA ILE A 57 10.06 1.07 6.43
C ILE A 57 9.78 -0.43 6.57
N ARG A 58 10.68 -1.17 7.23
CA ARG A 58 10.49 -2.62 7.41
C ARG A 58 10.85 -3.15 8.78
N ASN A 59 10.19 -4.25 9.18
CA ASN A 59 10.42 -4.94 10.44
C ASN A 59 10.27 -4.03 11.68
N MET A 60 9.36 -3.06 11.63
CA MET A 60 9.03 -2.19 12.76
C MET A 60 7.91 -2.83 13.59
N ARG A 61 8.29 -3.79 14.44
CA ARG A 61 7.33 -4.72 15.08
C ARG A 61 6.41 -4.08 16.12
N GLU A 62 6.85 -2.99 16.72
CA GLU A 62 6.08 -2.26 17.73
C GLU A 62 5.41 -1.00 17.17
N TRP A 63 5.58 -0.71 15.87
CA TRP A 63 5.06 0.50 15.26
C TRP A 63 3.54 0.42 15.09
N GLU A 64 2.84 1.34 15.73
CA GLU A 64 1.38 1.41 15.81
C GLU A 64 0.81 2.56 14.99
N GLN A 65 1.45 3.73 15.04
CA GLN A 65 0.90 4.97 14.49
C GLN A 65 1.92 5.76 13.69
N TRP A 66 1.46 6.36 12.59
CA TRP A 66 2.22 7.32 11.81
C TRP A 66 1.55 8.69 11.97
N ALA A 67 2.23 9.65 12.60
CA ALA A 67 1.73 11.01 12.77
C ALA A 67 2.47 11.96 11.82
N TRP A 68 1.83 12.32 10.71
CA TRP A 68 2.39 13.26 9.71
C TRP A 68 1.75 14.66 9.75
N SER A 69 0.71 14.85 10.56
CA SER A 69 0.07 16.15 10.76
C SER A 69 -0.33 16.33 12.22
N ASN A 70 -0.26 17.58 12.69
CA ASN A 70 -0.54 17.95 14.08
C ASN A 70 -2.04 18.15 14.35
N GLY A 71 -2.91 17.62 13.49
CA GLY A 71 -4.37 17.73 13.64
C GLY A 71 -4.97 19.13 13.37
N LEU A 72 -4.20 20.08 12.84
CA LEU A 72 -4.64 21.48 12.62
C LEU A 72 -5.23 21.78 11.22
N GLY A 73 -5.52 20.76 10.41
CA GLY A 73 -6.20 20.90 9.11
C GLY A 73 -5.61 19.98 8.03
N GLU A 74 -6.46 19.46 7.14
CA GLU A 74 -6.08 18.66 5.96
C GLU A 74 -5.34 19.49 4.88
N ASP A 75 -5.12 20.80 5.10
CA ASP A 75 -4.50 21.77 4.19
C ASP A 75 -2.97 21.91 4.32
N SER A 76 -2.30 21.04 5.09
CA SER A 76 -0.85 21.10 5.25
C SER A 76 -0.11 20.71 3.96
N VAL A 77 0.95 21.45 3.61
CA VAL A 77 1.87 21.17 2.49
C VAL A 77 2.25 19.68 2.47
N PRO A 78 2.26 19.02 1.30
CA PRO A 78 2.62 17.60 1.21
C PRO A 78 4.03 17.40 1.76
N LYS A 79 4.18 16.59 2.82
CA LYS A 79 5.49 16.26 3.41
C LYS A 79 6.37 15.43 2.46
N PHE A 80 5.78 14.84 1.42
CA PHE A 80 6.48 13.94 0.49
C PHE A 80 6.15 14.29 -0.98
N PRO A 81 6.52 15.50 -1.46
CA PRO A 81 6.08 15.98 -2.76
C PRO A 81 6.73 15.23 -3.94
N LYS A 82 7.87 14.56 -3.73
CA LYS A 82 8.61 13.83 -4.77
C LYS A 82 8.73 12.32 -4.49
N LEU A 83 7.96 11.79 -3.56
CA LEU A 83 8.06 10.38 -3.21
C LEU A 83 7.39 9.55 -4.31
N HIS A 84 8.19 8.80 -5.09
CA HIS A 84 7.70 7.95 -6.17
C HIS A 84 7.53 6.50 -5.73
N GLN A 85 8.21 6.09 -4.65
CA GLN A 85 8.12 4.73 -4.12
C GLN A 85 8.02 4.70 -2.59
N LEU A 86 6.99 4.01 -2.10
CA LEU A 86 6.78 3.73 -0.68
C LEU A 86 6.68 2.23 -0.47
N GLN A 87 7.49 1.71 0.46
CA GLN A 87 7.45 0.33 0.87
C GLN A 87 7.28 0.20 2.38
N ILE A 88 6.29 -0.56 2.81
CA ILE A 88 6.03 -0.87 4.21
C ILE A 88 5.99 -2.40 4.32
N ARG A 89 6.90 -2.99 5.11
CA ARG A 89 7.03 -4.46 5.17
C ARG A 89 7.15 -4.96 6.61
N ASN A 90 6.41 -6.00 6.97
CA ASN A 90 6.50 -6.67 8.28
C ASN A 90 6.30 -5.67 9.44
N CYS A 91 5.21 -4.90 9.38
CA CYS A 91 4.81 -3.93 10.40
C CYS A 91 3.46 -4.36 11.01
N PRO A 92 3.45 -5.41 11.86
CA PRO A 92 2.23 -6.10 12.26
C PRO A 92 1.31 -5.30 13.18
N LYS A 93 1.84 -4.28 13.88
CA LYS A 93 1.06 -3.44 14.79
C LYS A 93 0.55 -2.16 14.15
N LEU A 94 0.86 -1.91 12.87
CA LEU A 94 0.49 -0.65 12.21
C LEU A 94 -1.02 -0.62 11.99
N VAL A 95 -1.75 0.02 12.92
CA VAL A 95 -3.21 0.25 12.83
C VAL A 95 -3.51 1.58 12.14
N GLY A 96 -2.55 2.51 12.17
CA GLY A 96 -2.71 3.88 11.70
C GLY A 96 -2.93 4.01 10.19
N LYS A 97 -3.41 5.20 9.80
CA LYS A 97 -3.54 5.62 8.42
C LYS A 97 -2.16 5.93 7.82
N LEU A 98 -2.07 6.01 6.50
CA LEU A 98 -0.90 6.53 5.78
C LEU A 98 -1.11 8.02 5.45
N PRO A 99 -0.03 8.78 5.13
CA PRO A 99 -0.16 10.17 4.69
C PRO A 99 -1.25 10.36 3.64
N THR A 100 -2.23 11.23 3.91
CA THR A 100 -3.48 11.33 3.13
C THR A 100 -3.27 11.70 1.66
N PHE A 101 -2.23 12.48 1.38
CA PHE A 101 -1.91 12.97 0.05
C PHE A 101 -0.45 12.70 -0.32
N LEU A 102 -0.26 11.89 -1.35
CA LEU A 102 1.05 11.56 -1.91
C LEU A 102 1.01 11.80 -3.44
N PRO A 103 1.23 13.05 -3.90
CA PRO A 103 0.96 13.45 -5.29
C PRO A 103 1.79 12.72 -6.33
N SER A 104 3.03 12.38 -6.01
CA SER A 104 4.00 11.79 -6.94
C SER A 104 4.19 10.29 -6.76
N LEU A 105 3.41 9.65 -5.89
CA LEU A 105 3.61 8.24 -5.57
C LEU A 105 3.18 7.37 -6.74
N GLU A 106 4.12 6.66 -7.34
CA GLU A 106 3.89 5.75 -8.47
C GLU A 106 3.78 4.29 -8.02
N ASN A 107 4.55 3.91 -6.99
CA ASN A 107 4.70 2.54 -6.55
C ASN A 107 4.47 2.40 -5.03
N LEU A 108 3.45 1.63 -4.66
CA LEU A 108 3.13 1.34 -3.26
C LEU A 108 3.19 -0.17 -3.00
N PHE A 109 4.05 -0.57 -2.07
CA PHE A 109 4.22 -1.96 -1.64
C PHE A 109 3.94 -2.08 -0.15
N ILE A 110 2.93 -2.87 0.21
CA ILE A 110 2.56 -3.14 1.61
C ILE A 110 2.61 -4.65 1.83
N VAL A 111 3.51 -5.13 2.67
CA VAL A 111 3.72 -6.57 2.86
C VAL A 111 3.64 -6.88 4.34
N ASP A 112 2.81 -7.86 4.73
CA ASP A 112 2.73 -8.33 6.12
C ASP A 112 2.45 -7.17 7.11
N CYS A 113 1.36 -6.45 6.82
CA CYS A 113 0.81 -5.36 7.63
C CYS A 113 -0.66 -5.66 7.96
N PRO A 114 -0.94 -6.72 8.75
CA PRO A 114 -2.28 -7.27 8.99
C PRO A 114 -3.22 -6.38 9.81
N LEU A 115 -2.81 -5.20 10.28
CA LEU A 115 -3.70 -4.26 10.96
C LEU A 115 -3.93 -2.96 10.18
N LEU A 116 -3.29 -2.80 9.02
CA LEU A 116 -3.48 -1.63 8.18
C LEU A 116 -4.83 -1.73 7.48
N VAL A 117 -5.67 -0.72 7.67
CA VAL A 117 -7.07 -0.74 7.20
C VAL A 117 -7.36 0.21 6.04
N GLU A 118 -6.51 1.19 5.75
CA GLU A 118 -6.79 2.25 4.77
C GLU A 118 -5.50 2.68 4.04
N LEU A 119 -5.61 2.94 2.73
CA LEU A 119 -4.56 3.60 1.93
C LEU A 119 -4.69 5.13 1.99
N PRO A 120 -3.67 5.89 1.53
CA PRO A 120 -3.82 7.32 1.29
C PRO A 120 -5.05 7.64 0.42
N LYS A 121 -5.83 8.65 0.83
CA LYS A 121 -7.06 9.06 0.12
C LYS A 121 -6.78 9.54 -1.31
N VAL A 122 -5.66 10.26 -1.51
CA VAL A 122 -5.35 10.95 -2.77
C VAL A 122 -4.02 10.47 -3.34
N LEU A 123 -4.12 9.63 -4.39
CA LEU A 123 -3.00 8.94 -5.05
C LEU A 123 -3.04 9.07 -6.59
N PRO A 124 -2.98 10.31 -7.13
CA PRO A 124 -3.27 10.58 -8.54
C PRO A 124 -2.27 9.94 -9.52
N SER A 125 -1.03 9.72 -9.08
CA SER A 125 0.06 9.18 -9.90
C SER A 125 0.30 7.69 -9.68
N LEU A 126 -0.48 7.01 -8.82
CA LEU A 126 -0.19 5.62 -8.45
C LEU A 126 -0.45 4.71 -9.64
N THR A 127 0.60 4.04 -10.11
CA THR A 127 0.55 3.11 -11.24
C THR A 127 0.64 1.66 -10.80
N ARG A 128 1.31 1.38 -9.67
CA ARG A 128 1.50 0.04 -9.13
C ARG A 128 1.12 -0.01 -7.66
N LEU A 129 0.18 -0.88 -7.33
CA LEU A 129 -0.21 -1.21 -5.97
C LEU A 129 0.00 -2.70 -5.76
N HIS A 130 0.80 -3.03 -4.75
CA HIS A 130 1.02 -4.39 -4.31
C HIS A 130 0.73 -4.46 -2.82
N PHE A 131 -0.17 -5.35 -2.42
CA PHE A 131 -0.29 -5.71 -1.02
C PHE A 131 -0.41 -7.21 -0.80
N THR A 132 0.32 -7.71 0.21
CA THR A 132 0.31 -9.12 0.59
C THR A 132 0.21 -9.29 2.09
N LYS A 133 -0.49 -10.33 2.55
CA LYS A 133 -0.72 -10.58 4.00
C LYS A 133 -1.27 -9.34 4.72
N CYS A 134 -2.30 -8.74 4.15
CA CYS A 134 -2.97 -7.54 4.67
C CYS A 134 -4.48 -7.78 4.82
N LEU A 135 -5.18 -6.88 5.52
CA LEU A 135 -6.64 -6.97 5.69
C LEU A 135 -7.38 -6.66 4.39
N GLU A 136 -8.53 -7.31 4.21
CA GLU A 136 -9.51 -6.99 3.16
C GLU A 136 -9.94 -5.52 3.22
N ALA A 137 -9.91 -4.87 4.40
CA ALA A 137 -10.24 -3.46 4.56
C ALA A 137 -9.47 -2.52 3.61
N ILE A 138 -8.20 -2.85 3.27
CA ILE A 138 -7.40 -2.07 2.30
C ILE A 138 -8.08 -2.00 0.93
N LEU A 139 -8.82 -3.04 0.54
CA LEU A 139 -9.53 -3.07 -0.73
C LEU A 139 -10.60 -1.99 -0.81
N ARG A 140 -11.19 -1.57 0.30
CA ARG A 140 -12.17 -0.46 0.31
C ARG A 140 -11.55 0.84 -0.17
N SER A 141 -10.25 1.05 0.06
CA SER A 141 -9.52 2.20 -0.47
C SER A 141 -9.20 2.08 -1.97
N VAL A 142 -9.30 0.88 -2.53
CA VAL A 142 -9.05 0.60 -3.95
C VAL A 142 -10.35 0.63 -4.74
N THR A 143 -11.39 -0.06 -4.24
CA THR A 143 -12.72 -0.10 -4.83
C THR A 143 -13.39 1.27 -4.75
N ASN A 144 -14.01 1.74 -5.83
CA ASN A 144 -14.69 3.04 -5.89
C ASN A 144 -13.78 4.26 -5.64
N SER A 145 -12.46 4.10 -5.68
CA SER A 145 -11.54 5.21 -5.54
C SER A 145 -11.59 6.11 -6.77
N THR A 146 -11.91 7.39 -6.56
CA THR A 146 -11.85 8.43 -7.59
C THR A 146 -10.43 8.96 -7.82
N SER A 147 -9.48 8.60 -6.95
CA SER A 147 -8.10 9.12 -7.00
C SER A 147 -7.13 8.18 -7.72
N LEU A 148 -7.42 6.87 -7.78
CA LEU A 148 -6.58 5.85 -8.42
C LEU A 148 -6.74 5.79 -9.95
N THR A 149 -6.81 6.96 -10.60
CA THR A 149 -7.04 7.06 -12.04
C THR A 149 -5.88 6.54 -12.89
N SER A 150 -4.65 6.54 -12.35
CA SER A 150 -3.45 6.08 -13.05
C SER A 150 -3.09 4.61 -12.80
N LEU A 151 -3.89 3.88 -11.99
CA LEU A 151 -3.52 2.54 -11.53
C LEU A 151 -3.58 1.53 -12.69
N LYS A 152 -2.43 0.89 -12.96
CA LYS A 152 -2.25 -0.09 -14.04
C LYS A 152 -1.99 -1.49 -13.52
N TYR A 153 -1.34 -1.62 -12.36
CA TYR A 153 -0.94 -2.91 -11.80
C TYR A 153 -1.47 -3.04 -10.39
N LEU A 154 -2.28 -4.07 -10.15
CA LEU A 154 -2.79 -4.43 -8.84
C LEU A 154 -2.39 -5.87 -8.53
N VAL A 155 -1.63 -6.04 -7.45
CA VAL A 155 -1.20 -7.34 -6.95
C VAL A 155 -1.71 -7.54 -5.54
N ILE A 156 -2.43 -8.62 -5.33
CA ILE A 156 -3.03 -9.03 -4.06
C ILE A 156 -2.54 -10.45 -3.77
N GLY A 157 -2.06 -10.74 -2.57
CA GLY A 157 -1.77 -12.13 -2.26
C GLY A 157 -1.59 -12.48 -0.80
N LEU A 158 -1.77 -13.76 -0.49
CA LEU A 158 -1.64 -14.28 0.88
C LEU A 158 -2.56 -13.53 1.87
N CYS A 159 -3.73 -13.07 1.41
CA CYS A 159 -4.72 -12.40 2.24
C CYS A 159 -5.79 -13.43 2.62
N ASP A 160 -5.60 -14.10 3.76
CA ASP A 160 -6.46 -15.21 4.18
C ASP A 160 -7.88 -14.77 4.53
N GLU A 161 -8.05 -13.55 5.06
CA GLU A 161 -9.37 -13.00 5.40
C GLU A 161 -10.16 -12.51 4.18
N LEU A 162 -9.54 -12.49 2.98
CA LEU A 162 -10.16 -11.95 1.78
C LEU A 162 -11.29 -12.85 1.30
N VAL A 163 -12.54 -12.42 1.47
CA VAL A 163 -13.72 -13.17 1.00
C VAL A 163 -14.19 -12.71 -0.37
N SER A 164 -14.10 -11.41 -0.64
CA SER A 164 -14.53 -10.78 -1.88
C SER A 164 -13.61 -9.63 -2.26
N LEU A 165 -13.51 -9.27 -3.54
CA LEU A 165 -12.82 -8.03 -3.90
C LEU A 165 -13.71 -6.78 -3.74
N VAL A 166 -15.00 -6.98 -3.53
CA VAL A 166 -16.04 -5.96 -3.55
C VAL A 166 -17.16 -6.41 -2.60
N ASP A 167 -17.54 -5.53 -1.67
CA ASP A 167 -18.53 -5.76 -0.58
C ASP A 167 -19.99 -5.91 -1.07
N GLY A 168 -20.27 -6.74 -2.08
CA GLY A 168 -21.63 -7.06 -2.56
C GLY A 168 -22.38 -5.93 -3.31
N GLU A 169 -21.94 -4.68 -3.17
CA GLU A 169 -22.31 -3.55 -4.03
C GLU A 169 -21.52 -3.60 -5.35
N PRO A 170 -21.92 -2.94 -6.45
CA PRO A 170 -21.06 -2.80 -7.62
C PRO A 170 -19.88 -1.84 -7.31
N GLY A 171 -18.88 -2.34 -6.57
CA GLY A 171 -17.59 -1.71 -6.43
C GLY A 171 -16.81 -1.82 -7.74
N LEU A 172 -16.56 -0.69 -8.39
CA LEU A 172 -15.76 -0.67 -9.61
C LEU A 172 -14.28 -0.66 -9.23
N LEU A 173 -13.56 -1.67 -9.74
CA LEU A 173 -12.09 -1.62 -9.78
C LEU A 173 -11.64 -0.49 -10.72
N PRO A 174 -10.43 0.08 -10.53
CA PRO A 174 -9.93 1.13 -11.40
C PRO A 174 -9.96 0.72 -12.88
N CYS A 175 -10.66 1.49 -13.72
CA CYS A 175 -10.94 1.11 -15.12
C CYS A 175 -9.70 1.07 -16.03
N ASN A 176 -8.59 1.69 -15.60
CA ASN A 176 -7.32 1.73 -16.31
C ASN A 176 -6.39 0.56 -15.94
N LEU A 177 -6.87 -0.40 -15.14
CA LEU A 177 -6.09 -1.54 -14.71
C LEU A 177 -5.70 -2.42 -15.92
N GLU A 178 -4.40 -2.64 -16.09
CA GLU A 178 -3.82 -3.46 -17.16
C GLU A 178 -3.45 -4.85 -16.64
N VAL A 179 -3.08 -4.97 -15.36
CA VAL A 179 -2.66 -6.21 -14.72
C VAL A 179 -3.35 -6.38 -13.37
N LEU A 180 -4.03 -7.51 -13.20
CA LEU A 180 -4.58 -7.96 -11.93
C LEU A 180 -4.00 -9.33 -11.58
N ASN A 181 -3.26 -9.41 -10.49
CA ASN A 181 -2.71 -10.67 -9.97
C ASN A 181 -3.23 -10.91 -8.55
N ILE A 182 -3.89 -12.05 -8.36
CA ILE A 182 -4.40 -12.50 -7.07
C ILE A 182 -3.81 -13.88 -6.79
N TYR A 183 -3.11 -14.06 -5.67
CA TYR A 183 -2.54 -15.37 -5.37
C TYR A 183 -2.59 -15.76 -3.90
N GLY A 184 -2.87 -17.03 -3.63
CA GLY A 184 -2.87 -17.59 -2.28
C GLY A 184 -3.87 -16.91 -1.34
N CYS A 185 -5.09 -16.63 -1.82
CA CYS A 185 -6.19 -16.10 -1.02
C CYS A 185 -7.25 -17.20 -0.82
N PRO A 186 -7.11 -18.07 0.20
CA PRO A 186 -7.88 -19.32 0.32
C PRO A 186 -9.38 -19.13 0.60
N ASN A 187 -9.81 -17.97 1.09
CA ASN A 187 -11.22 -17.70 1.41
C ASN A 187 -11.95 -16.88 0.34
N LEU A 188 -11.26 -16.47 -0.74
CA LEU A 188 -11.89 -15.73 -1.83
C LEU A 188 -12.91 -16.64 -2.50
N LYS A 189 -14.18 -16.25 -2.48
CA LYS A 189 -15.29 -17.07 -3.01
C LYS A 189 -15.71 -16.69 -4.42
N GLU A 190 -15.61 -15.41 -4.74
CA GLU A 190 -16.11 -14.82 -5.98
C GLU A 190 -15.17 -13.73 -6.48
N LEU A 191 -15.08 -13.57 -7.80
CA LEU A 191 -14.44 -12.41 -8.40
C LEU A 191 -15.43 -11.25 -8.53
N PRO A 192 -14.95 -9.99 -8.57
CA PRO A 192 -15.85 -8.87 -8.67
C PRO A 192 -16.55 -8.88 -10.03
N SER A 193 -17.87 -8.65 -10.01
CA SER A 193 -18.70 -8.60 -11.22
C SER A 193 -18.25 -7.53 -12.21
N GLY A 194 -17.51 -6.51 -11.74
CA GLY A 194 -16.90 -5.46 -12.53
C GLY A 194 -15.63 -5.85 -13.29
N LEU A 195 -15.14 -7.10 -13.20
CA LEU A 195 -14.01 -7.56 -14.03
C LEU A 195 -14.29 -7.39 -15.53
N LYS A 196 -15.53 -7.65 -15.95
CA LYS A 196 -15.97 -7.48 -17.35
C LYS A 196 -15.89 -6.02 -17.83
N ASP A 197 -15.88 -5.07 -16.90
CA ASP A 197 -15.86 -3.63 -17.19
C ASP A 197 -14.42 -3.09 -17.32
N LEU A 198 -13.40 -3.91 -16.99
CA LEU A 198 -11.98 -3.58 -17.11
C LEU A 198 -11.47 -3.71 -18.56
N LYS A 199 -11.84 -2.75 -19.40
CA LYS A 199 -11.49 -2.73 -20.84
C LYS A 199 -9.99 -2.66 -21.14
N SER A 200 -9.19 -2.22 -20.16
CA SER A 200 -7.74 -2.07 -20.31
C SER A 200 -6.96 -3.31 -19.85
N LEU A 201 -7.64 -4.31 -19.27
CA LEU A 201 -7.00 -5.47 -18.66
C LEU A 201 -6.36 -6.35 -19.74
N LYS A 202 -5.06 -6.59 -19.58
CA LYS A 202 -4.23 -7.42 -20.46
C LYS A 202 -3.88 -8.74 -19.81
N ASP A 203 -3.53 -8.69 -18.52
CA ASP A 203 -3.11 -9.85 -17.75
C ASP A 203 -3.98 -10.03 -16.51
N LEU A 204 -4.65 -11.17 -16.42
CA LEU A 204 -5.37 -11.62 -15.23
C LEU A 204 -4.77 -12.94 -14.77
N THR A 205 -4.16 -12.94 -13.58
CA THR A 205 -3.60 -14.14 -12.96
C THR A 205 -4.29 -14.38 -11.62
N ILE A 206 -4.83 -15.57 -11.45
CA ILE A 206 -5.47 -16.00 -10.21
C ILE A 206 -4.90 -17.38 -9.82
N LYS A 207 -4.16 -17.46 -8.71
CA LYS A 207 -3.45 -18.68 -8.28
C LYS A 207 -3.76 -19.04 -6.84
N GLY A 208 -3.73 -20.34 -6.50
CA GLY A 208 -3.87 -20.80 -5.11
C GLY A 208 -5.20 -20.46 -4.46
N LEU A 209 -6.29 -20.45 -5.23
CA LEU A 209 -7.66 -20.35 -4.73
C LEU A 209 -8.21 -21.72 -4.29
N PRO A 210 -9.19 -21.76 -3.38
CA PRO A 210 -9.83 -23.02 -3.01
C PRO A 210 -10.53 -23.62 -4.24
N PRO A 211 -10.63 -24.96 -4.35
CA PRO A 211 -11.38 -25.63 -5.41
C PRO A 211 -12.90 -25.46 -5.21
N SER A 212 -13.40 -24.23 -5.28
CA SER A 212 -14.84 -23.95 -5.23
C SER A 212 -15.42 -23.88 -6.64
N ARG A 213 -16.64 -24.40 -6.81
CA ARG A 213 -17.34 -24.55 -8.12
C ARG A 213 -17.68 -23.21 -8.82
N GLY A 214 -17.36 -22.05 -8.24
CA GLY A 214 -17.78 -20.73 -8.74
C GLY A 214 -16.82 -20.06 -9.74
N PHE A 215 -15.51 -20.29 -9.62
CA PHE A 215 -14.51 -19.57 -10.43
C PHE A 215 -14.42 -20.02 -11.89
N ALA A 216 -14.70 -21.30 -12.16
CA ALA A 216 -14.59 -21.89 -13.50
C ALA A 216 -15.59 -21.31 -14.52
N ALA A 217 -16.66 -20.64 -14.05
CA ALA A 217 -17.66 -20.00 -14.92
C ALA A 217 -17.34 -18.53 -15.23
N GLN A 218 -16.38 -17.91 -14.53
CA GLN A 218 -16.09 -16.46 -14.63
C GLN A 218 -14.79 -16.16 -15.38
N LEU A 219 -13.91 -17.15 -15.54
CA LEU A 219 -12.66 -17.03 -16.27
C LEU A 219 -12.81 -17.76 -17.60
N ASP A 220 -12.71 -17.01 -18.71
CA ASP A 220 -12.50 -17.63 -20.01
C ASP A 220 -11.24 -18.51 -19.93
N SER A 221 -11.33 -19.68 -20.57
CA SER A 221 -10.41 -20.83 -20.47
C SER A 221 -8.91 -20.60 -20.76
N SER A 222 -8.43 -19.37 -20.83
CA SER A 222 -7.06 -19.00 -21.20
C SER A 222 -6.10 -18.72 -20.04
N SER A 223 -6.55 -18.74 -18.77
CA SER A 223 -5.72 -18.29 -17.63
C SER A 223 -5.18 -19.39 -16.70
N TYR A 224 -5.36 -20.67 -17.04
CA TYR A 224 -4.76 -21.79 -16.31
C TYR A 224 -3.43 -22.23 -16.91
N TYR A 225 -2.33 -21.49 -16.74
CA TYR A 225 -0.98 -22.07 -16.83
C TYR A 225 0.03 -21.43 -15.85
N GLU A 226 0.56 -22.32 -15.02
CA GLU A 226 1.96 -22.49 -14.58
C GLU A 226 2.68 -21.55 -13.58
N LEU A 227 3.33 -22.28 -12.65
CA LEU A 227 4.33 -21.98 -11.60
C LEU A 227 3.83 -21.31 -10.32
#